data_AF-A0A7V6UX76-F1
#
_entry.id   AF-A0A7V6UX76-F1
#
_cell.length_a   1.000
_cell.length_b   1.000
_cell.length_c   1.000
_cell.angle_alpha   90.00
_cell.angle_beta   90.00
_cell.angle_gamma   90.00
#
_symmetry.space_group_name_H-M   'P 1'
#
loop_
_entity.id
_entity.type
_entity.pdbx_description
1 polymer ?
#
loop_
_entity_poly.entity_id
_entity_poly.type
_entity_poly.pdbx_seq_one_letter_code
_entity_poly.pdbx_strand_id
1 'polypeptide(L)'
;MDNKNPEIRLAVAKALGDSKGDEAFNALIMLIRDSDSGVRQAAIESIGKLGEPRAIEHLRHHMEKESDDAVKNAIEQSIKKLMETK
;
A
#
# COMPACT_ATOMS: atom_id res chain seq x y z
N MET A 1 -14.34 -15.94 -6.88
CA MET A 1 -12.96 -15.45 -6.64
C MET A 1 -12.77 -15.38 -5.14
N ASP A 2 -11.95 -16.26 -4.59
CA ASP A 2 -11.83 -16.43 -3.15
C ASP A 2 -10.98 -15.30 -2.58
N ASN A 3 -11.63 -14.30 -1.95
CA ASN A 3 -10.97 -13.17 -1.27
C ASN A 3 -10.06 -13.63 -0.11
N LYS A 4 -10.02 -14.94 0.18
CA LYS A 4 -9.15 -15.52 1.20
C LYS A 4 -7.73 -15.80 0.70
N ASN A 5 -7.50 -15.97 -0.60
CA ASN A 5 -6.15 -16.28 -1.09
C ASN A 5 -5.26 -15.00 -1.11
N PRO A 6 -4.18 -14.93 -0.30
CA PRO A 6 -3.28 -13.79 -0.29
C PRO A 6 -2.61 -13.54 -1.64
N GLU A 7 -2.35 -14.56 -2.46
CA GLU A 7 -1.75 -14.38 -3.79
C GLU A 7 -2.69 -13.58 -4.73
N ILE A 8 -3.99 -13.84 -4.64
CA ILE A 8 -5.00 -13.09 -5.42
C ILE A 8 -5.04 -11.65 -4.93
N ARG A 9 -5.06 -11.41 -3.62
CA ARG A 9 -5.08 -10.05 -3.06
C ARG A 9 -3.80 -9.27 -3.36
N LEU A 10 -2.65 -9.95 -3.37
CA LEU A 10 -1.37 -9.38 -3.77
C LEU A 10 -1.39 -8.98 -5.25
N ALA A 11 -1.92 -9.82 -6.13
CA ALA A 11 -2.09 -9.49 -7.55
C ALA A 11 -3.03 -8.28 -7.74
N VAL A 12 -4.13 -8.23 -6.97
CA VAL A 12 -5.04 -7.08 -6.96
C VAL A 12 -4.33 -5.81 -6.50
N ALA A 13 -3.58 -5.85 -5.40
CA ALA A 13 -2.82 -4.69 -4.91
C ALA A 13 -1.89 -4.13 -6.00
N LYS A 14 -1.14 -5.01 -6.68
CA LYS A 14 -0.25 -4.60 -7.77
C LYS A 14 -1.00 -3.97 -8.94
N ALA A 15 -2.11 -4.57 -9.37
CA ALA A 15 -2.91 -4.05 -10.48
C ALA A 15 -3.56 -2.68 -10.17
N LEU A 16 -3.96 -2.47 -8.92
CA LEU A 16 -4.51 -1.18 -8.47
C LEU A 16 -3.44 -0.07 -8.49
N GLY A 17 -2.16 -0.39 -8.28
CA GLY A 17 -1.08 0.60 -8.38
C GLY A 17 -0.87 1.16 -9.78
N ASP A 18 -1.28 0.43 -10.82
CA ASP A 18 -1.24 0.88 -12.22
C ASP A 18 -2.57 1.56 -12.64
N SER A 19 -3.59 1.49 -11.77
CA SER A 19 -4.91 2.07 -12.00
C SER A 19 -4.97 3.48 -11.39
N LYS A 20 -5.49 4.46 -12.13
CA LYS A 20 -5.66 5.82 -11.61
C LYS A 20 -7.04 6.01 -11.00
N GLY A 21 -7.14 6.81 -9.93
CA GLY A 21 -8.40 7.31 -9.40
C GLY A 21 -8.67 6.91 -7.95
N ASP A 22 -9.68 7.57 -7.37
CA ASP A 22 -10.03 7.44 -5.95
C ASP A 22 -10.39 6.00 -5.53
N GLU A 23 -11.00 5.22 -6.42
CA GLU A 23 -11.36 3.83 -6.13
C GLU A 23 -10.12 2.96 -5.91
N ALA A 24 -9.10 3.11 -6.77
CA ALA A 24 -7.84 2.38 -6.64
C ALA A 24 -7.10 2.80 -5.37
N PHE A 25 -7.05 4.10 -5.08
CA PHE A 25 -6.49 4.62 -3.85
C PHE A 25 -7.18 4.03 -2.61
N ASN A 26 -8.52 4.11 -2.54
CA ASN A 26 -9.28 3.62 -1.38
C ASN A 26 -9.09 2.11 -1.17
N ALA A 27 -9.09 1.33 -2.25
CA ALA A 27 -8.84 -0.12 -2.17
C ALA A 27 -7.43 -0.43 -1.66
N LEU A 28 -6.41 0.29 -2.12
CA LEU A 28 -5.04 0.13 -1.60
C LEU A 28 -4.91 0.51 -0.13
N ILE A 29 -5.59 1.58 0.31
CA ILE A 29 -5.63 1.98 1.73
C ILE A 29 -6.27 0.91 2.61
N MET A 30 -7.22 0.12 2.08
CA MET A 30 -7.74 -1.03 2.81
C MET A 30 -6.70 -2.16 2.91
N LEU A 31 -5.96 -2.42 1.83
CA LEU A 31 -4.99 -3.52 1.74
C LEU A 31 -3.71 -3.30 2.57
N ILE A 32 -3.38 -2.07 2.99
CA ILE A 32 -2.29 -1.88 3.95
C ILE A 32 -2.62 -2.51 5.32
N ARG A 33 -3.87 -2.91 5.58
CA ARG A 33 -4.27 -3.59 6.83
C ARG A 33 -4.47 -5.09 6.65
N ASP A 34 -4.02 -5.64 5.53
CA ASP A 34 -4.18 -7.06 5.23
C ASP A 34 -3.45 -7.95 6.24
N SER A 35 -4.00 -9.13 6.50
CA SER A 35 -3.36 -10.10 7.39
C SER A 35 -2.01 -10.60 6.87
N ASP A 36 -1.84 -10.65 5.55
CA ASP A 36 -0.62 -11.12 4.90
C ASP A 36 0.35 -9.96 4.67
N SER A 37 1.61 -10.09 5.13
CA SER A 37 2.60 -9.01 5.00
C SER A 37 3.01 -8.74 3.56
N GLY A 38 3.00 -9.76 2.68
CA GLY A 38 3.25 -9.59 1.26
C GLY A 38 2.17 -8.75 0.57
N VAL A 39 0.90 -8.94 0.94
CA VAL A 39 -0.21 -8.09 0.48
C VAL A 39 -0.04 -6.65 0.98
N ARG A 40 0.28 -6.46 2.28
CA ARG A 40 0.52 -5.11 2.84
C ARG A 40 1.64 -4.39 2.11
N GLN A 41 2.79 -5.04 1.94
CA GLN A 41 3.94 -4.50 1.23
C GLN A 41 3.56 -4.09 -0.20
N ALA A 42 2.90 -4.98 -0.95
CA ALA A 42 2.47 -4.68 -2.33
C ALA A 42 1.52 -3.49 -2.40
N ALA A 43 0.62 -3.34 -1.42
CA ALA A 43 -0.29 -2.19 -1.34
C ALA A 43 0.47 -0.88 -1.12
N ILE A 44 1.43 -0.87 -0.19
CA ILE A 44 2.25 0.31 0.13
C ILE A 44 3.12 0.73 -1.07
N GLU A 45 3.79 -0.23 -1.72
CA GLU A 45 4.58 0.04 -2.93
C GLU A 45 3.71 0.64 -4.04
N SER A 46 2.48 0.13 -4.18
CA SER A 46 1.52 0.59 -5.18
C SER A 46 1.00 1.99 -4.87
N ILE A 47 0.75 2.32 -3.60
CA ILE A 47 0.43 3.70 -3.16
C ILE A 47 1.55 4.66 -3.54
N GLY A 48 2.81 4.29 -3.30
CA GLY A 48 3.97 5.10 -3.70
C GLY A 48 4.10 5.24 -5.23
N LYS A 49 3.56 4.32 -6.02
CA LYS A 49 3.49 4.46 -7.49
C LYS A 49 2.37 5.40 -7.94
N LEU A 50 1.21 5.38 -7.27
CA LEU A 50 0.12 6.32 -7.56
C LEU A 50 0.55 7.78 -7.38
N GLY A 51 1.48 8.04 -6.45
CA GLY A 51 2.03 9.38 -6.28
C GLY A 51 1.08 10.33 -5.57
N GLU A 52 0.07 9.82 -4.84
CA GLU A 52 -0.93 10.64 -4.15
C GLU A 52 -0.45 11.05 -2.74
N PRO A 53 -0.11 12.33 -2.48
CA PRO A 53 0.49 12.72 -1.20
C PRO A 53 -0.46 12.54 0.00
N ARG A 54 -1.78 12.51 -0.24
CA ARG A 54 -2.78 12.24 0.82
C ARG A 54 -2.62 10.86 1.47
N ALA A 55 -1.85 9.93 0.88
CA ALA A 55 -1.54 8.65 1.50
C ALA A 55 -0.57 8.74 2.68
N ILE A 56 0.22 9.82 2.78
CA ILE A 56 1.31 9.94 3.78
C ILE A 56 0.78 9.74 5.20
N GLU A 57 -0.34 10.36 5.55
CA GLU A 57 -0.91 10.25 6.90
C GLU A 57 -1.42 8.83 7.20
N HIS A 58 -1.98 8.14 6.20
CA HIS A 58 -2.37 6.73 6.35
C HIS A 58 -1.17 5.82 6.57
N LEU A 59 -0.09 6.06 5.82
CA LEU A 59 1.15 5.28 5.93
C LEU A 59 1.86 5.51 7.27
N ARG A 60 1.91 6.77 7.76
CA ARG A 60 2.44 7.09 9.09
C ARG A 60 1.66 6.39 10.20
N HIS A 61 0.32 6.45 10.17
CA HIS A 61 -0.48 5.76 11.17
C HIS A 61 -0.30 4.23 11.12
N HIS A 62 -0.11 3.67 9.92
CA HIS A 62 0.14 2.24 9.79
C HIS A 62 1.52 1.84 10.36
N MET A 63 2.55 2.66 10.15
CA MET A 63 3.90 2.47 10.69
C MET A 63 3.93 2.26 12.21
N GLU A 64 3.07 2.97 12.95
CA GLU A 64 2.99 2.88 14.42
C GLU A 64 2.62 1.48 14.93
N LYS A 65 1.94 0.68 14.10
CA LYS A 65 1.38 -0.63 14.48
C LYS A 65 1.98 -1.78 13.70
N GLU A 66 2.77 -1.50 12.66
CA GLU A 66 3.39 -2.52 11.85
C GLU A 66 4.53 -3.19 12.63
N SER A 67 4.61 -4.52 12.56
CA SER A 67 5.65 -5.32 13.21
C SER A 67 6.64 -5.92 12.20
N ASP A 68 6.23 -6.07 10.94
CA ASP A 68 7.04 -6.63 9.86
C ASP A 68 8.02 -5.57 9.33
N ASP A 69 9.32 -5.87 9.40
CA ASP A 69 10.38 -4.95 9.01
C ASP A 69 10.42 -4.68 7.51
N ALA A 70 10.02 -5.65 6.66
CA ALA A 70 9.94 -5.42 5.22
C ALA A 70 8.82 -4.44 4.89
N VAL A 71 7.67 -4.56 5.58
CA VAL A 71 6.55 -3.63 5.44
C VAL A 71 6.95 -2.23 5.94
N LYS A 72 7.65 -2.11 7.09
CA LYS A 72 8.17 -0.82 7.57
C LYS A 72 9.09 -0.14 6.57
N ASN A 73 10.04 -0.88 6.01
CA ASN A 73 10.94 -0.37 4.98
C ASN A 73 10.15 0.13 3.75
N ALA A 74 9.12 -0.62 3.32
CA ALA A 74 8.26 -0.20 2.22
C ALA A 74 7.49 1.09 2.56
N ILE A 75 7.00 1.25 3.79
CA ILE A 75 6.34 2.48 4.25
C ILE A 75 7.28 3.67 4.15
N GLU A 76 8.50 3.56 4.67
CA GLU A 76 9.48 4.64 4.62
C GLU A 76 9.82 5.05 3.18
N GLN A 77 10.08 4.09 2.30
CA GLN A 77 10.38 4.36 0.90
C GLN A 77 9.19 5.00 0.18
N SER A 78 7.97 4.51 0.45
CA SER A 78 6.76 5.07 -0.13
C SER A 78 6.53 6.51 0.32
N ILE A 79 6.66 6.81 1.63
CA ILE A 79 6.52 8.18 2.15
C ILE A 79 7.57 9.10 1.52
N LYS A 80 8.83 8.68 1.47
CA LYS A 80 9.90 9.46 0.83
C LYS A 80 9.56 9.80 -0.61
N LYS A 81 9.13 8.81 -1.40
CA LYS A 81 8.74 9.01 -2.79
C LYS A 81 7.55 9.97 -2.94
N LEU A 82 6.54 9.85 -2.08
CA LEU A 82 5.38 10.74 -2.09
C LEU A 82 5.75 12.19 -1.75
N MET A 83 6.75 12.41 -0.89
CA MET A 83 7.28 13.74 -0.58
C MET A 83 8.09 14.34 -1.74
N GLU A 84 8.71 13.51 -2.58
CA GLU A 84 9.49 13.93 -3.75
C GLU A 84 8.61 14.19 -4.99
N THR A 85 7.34 13.76 -4.97
CA THR A 85 6.38 13.96 -6.06
C THR A 85 5.87 15.40 -6.01
N LYS A 86 6.31 16.22 -6.97
CA LYS A 86 5.97 17.66 -7.09
C LYS A 86 4.54 17.93 -7.55
#